data_AF-A0A7X0NEQ2-F1
#
_entry.id   AF-A0A7X0NEQ2-F1
#
_cell.length_a   1.000
_cell.length_b   1.000
_cell.length_c   1.000
_cell.angle_alpha   90.00
_cell.angle_beta   90.00
_cell.angle_gamma   90.00
#
_symmetry.space_group_name_H-M   'P 1'
#
loop_
_entity.id
_entity.type
_entity.pdbx_description
1 polymer ?
#
loop_
_entity_poly.entity_id
_entity_poly.type
_entity_poly.pdbx_seq_one_letter_code
_entity_poly.pdbx_strand_id
1 'polypeptide(L)'
;MSLSDLKKSNKGKSTKKQFTVDEFIADAENYAKGAPEIVSGEKSQTLGLKEAIAAAKQFEVKQQAERRKAKSKPFRHATFTLSEQAIEQLQALAVDTNLAKSRIIRILIDELCSAEQQEKINKLLESDID
;
A
#
# COMPACT_ATOMS: atom_id res chain seq x y z
N MET A 1 11.88 40.32 24.10
CA MET A 1 12.35 38.96 23.79
C MET A 1 12.38 38.17 25.09
N SER A 2 11.52 37.14 25.22
CA SER A 2 11.31 36.40 26.47
C SER A 2 12.43 35.38 26.72
N LEU A 3 12.88 35.23 27.98
CA LEU A 3 13.89 34.24 28.41
C LEU A 3 13.42 32.77 28.30
N SER A 4 12.21 32.53 27.78
CA SER A 4 11.58 31.21 27.63
C SER A 4 12.25 30.31 26.59
N ASP A 5 13.00 30.86 25.63
CA ASP A 5 13.60 30.08 24.53
C ASP A 5 14.96 29.45 24.87
N LEU A 6 15.57 29.80 26.01
CA LEU A 6 16.82 29.20 26.47
C LEU A 6 16.61 27.87 27.22
N LYS A 7 15.44 27.23 27.08
CA LYS A 7 15.28 25.84 27.51
C LYS A 7 16.09 24.96 26.55
N LYS A 8 17.38 24.82 26.85
CA LYS A 8 18.25 23.76 26.31
C LYS A 8 17.57 22.45 26.65
N SER A 9 16.78 21.92 25.71
CA SER A 9 16.25 20.58 25.86
C SER A 9 17.47 19.68 26.02
N ASN A 10 17.51 18.92 27.12
CA ASN A 10 18.46 17.83 27.28
C ASN A 10 18.14 16.80 26.20
N LYS A 11 18.53 17.08 24.94
CA LYS A 11 18.69 16.04 23.94
C LYS A 11 19.71 15.10 24.56
N GLY A 12 19.23 13.89 24.85
CA GLY A 12 19.87 12.93 25.73
C GLY A 12 21.37 12.89 25.50
N LYS A 13 22.12 12.89 26.60
CA LYS A 13 23.57 12.73 26.63
C LYS A 13 23.91 11.52 25.75
N SER A 14 24.29 11.75 24.50
CA SER A 14 24.64 10.67 23.59
C SER A 14 25.74 9.90 24.29
N THR A 15 25.50 8.62 24.56
CA THR A 15 26.50 7.75 25.16
C THR A 15 27.72 7.83 24.24
N LYS A 16 28.79 8.45 24.75
CA LYS A 16 30.06 8.44 24.04
C LYS A 16 30.44 6.97 23.95
N LYS A 17 30.41 6.40 22.74
CA LYS A 17 30.80 5.02 22.53
C LYS A 17 32.25 4.88 22.99
N GLN A 18 32.50 3.87 23.81
CA GLN A 18 33.85 3.53 24.24
C GLN A 18 34.60 3.04 23.00
N PHE A 19 35.72 3.70 22.71
CA PHE A 19 36.51 3.49 21.51
C PHE A 19 37.82 2.83 21.94
N THR A 20 38.21 1.76 21.24
CA THR A 20 39.43 1.01 21.60
C THR A 20 40.66 1.66 20.97
N VAL A 21 41.84 1.38 21.54
CA VAL A 21 43.12 1.92 21.03
C VAL A 21 43.36 1.44 19.59
N ASP A 22 43.04 0.20 19.28
CA ASP A 22 43.20 -0.36 17.93
C ASP A 22 42.29 0.32 16.90
N GLU A 23 41.08 0.73 17.31
CA GLU A 23 40.16 1.50 16.44
C GLU A 23 40.72 2.91 16.15
N PHE A 24 41.42 3.53 17.11
CA PHE A 24 42.09 4.82 16.93
C PHE A 24 43.24 4.75 15.94
N ILE A 25 44.05 3.71 16.09
CA ILE A 25 45.22 3.50 15.26
C ILE A 25 44.78 3.26 13.82
N ALA A 26 43.77 2.40 13.60
CA ALA A 26 43.24 2.13 12.27
C ALA A 26 42.64 3.39 11.61
N ASP A 27 41.89 4.21 12.35
CA ASP A 27 41.30 5.44 11.81
C ASP A 27 42.38 6.49 11.47
N ALA A 28 43.41 6.63 12.31
CA ALA A 28 44.55 7.50 12.05
C ALA A 28 45.33 7.08 10.80
N GLU A 29 45.52 5.77 10.59
CA GLU A 29 46.14 5.26 9.37
C GLU A 29 45.31 5.53 8.12
N ASN A 30 43.99 5.34 8.20
CA ASN A 30 43.08 5.59 7.09
C ASN A 30 43.03 7.08 6.73
N TYR A 31 43.07 7.96 7.74
CA TYR A 31 43.19 9.39 7.55
C TYR A 31 44.52 9.78 6.88
N ALA A 32 45.64 9.20 7.32
CA ALA A 32 46.96 9.42 6.71
C ALA A 32 47.03 8.95 5.24
N LYS A 33 46.28 7.89 4.91
CA LYS A 33 46.13 7.36 3.53
C LYS A 33 45.11 8.15 2.69
N GLY A 34 44.42 9.14 3.27
CA GLY A 34 43.42 9.98 2.58
C GLY A 34 42.07 9.30 2.33
N ALA A 35 41.78 8.20 3.03
CA ALA A 35 40.54 7.44 2.91
C ALA A 35 39.80 7.38 4.27
N PRO A 36 39.31 8.52 4.80
CA PRO A 36 38.62 8.53 6.08
C PRO A 36 37.31 7.72 5.99
N GLU A 37 37.20 6.69 6.83
CA GLU A 37 36.01 5.85 6.93
C GLU A 37 35.17 6.31 8.14
N ILE A 38 33.85 6.43 7.99
CA ILE A 38 32.98 6.81 9.11
C ILE A 38 32.87 5.62 10.08
N VAL A 39 33.77 5.55 11.05
CA VAL A 39 33.79 4.47 12.07
C VAL A 39 32.63 4.56 13.06
N SER A 40 31.94 5.70 13.17
CA SER A 40 30.87 5.92 14.15
C SER A 40 29.44 5.91 13.61
N GLY A 41 29.25 5.74 12.30
CA GLY A 41 27.94 5.48 11.70
C GLY A 41 27.63 3.99 11.86
N GLU A 42 26.43 3.65 12.34
CA GLU A 42 25.98 2.27 12.52
C GLU A 42 26.36 1.39 11.31
N LYS A 43 27.41 0.59 11.43
CA LYS A 43 27.80 -0.47 10.48
C LYS A 43 26.79 -1.64 10.54
N SER A 44 25.49 -1.34 10.55
CA SER A 44 24.39 -2.29 10.55
C SER A 44 23.46 -2.16 9.34
N GLN A 45 23.64 -1.18 8.45
CA GLN A 45 22.70 -0.94 7.34
C GLN A 45 23.22 -1.34 5.95
N THR A 46 24.38 -2.00 5.87
CA THR A 46 24.92 -2.51 4.59
C THR A 46 24.64 -4.00 4.35
N LEU A 47 23.98 -4.67 5.30
CA LEU A 47 23.11 -5.82 5.05
C LEU A 47 21.69 -5.28 4.82
N GLY A 48 21.17 -5.09 3.61
CA GLY A 48 21.76 -5.12 2.29
C GLY A 48 20.70 -4.49 1.41
N LEU A 49 20.92 -3.27 0.91
CA LEU A 49 19.95 -2.58 0.05
C LEU A 49 19.47 -3.50 -1.10
N LYS A 50 20.38 -4.33 -1.62
CA LYS A 50 20.08 -5.37 -2.61
C LYS A 50 19.14 -6.45 -2.09
N GLU A 51 19.29 -6.88 -0.84
CA GLU A 51 18.42 -7.88 -0.19
C GLU A 51 17.04 -7.31 0.11
N ALA A 52 16.95 -6.06 0.57
CA ALA A 52 15.67 -5.36 0.78
C ALA A 52 14.90 -5.17 -0.54
N ILE A 53 15.59 -4.79 -1.62
CA ILE A 53 15.00 -4.68 -2.95
C ILE A 53 14.57 -6.05 -3.47
N ALA A 54 15.35 -7.11 -3.24
CA ALA A 54 14.99 -8.47 -3.62
C ALA A 54 13.75 -8.97 -2.85
N ALA A 55 13.67 -8.70 -1.54
CA ALA A 55 12.52 -9.04 -0.71
C ALA A 55 11.27 -8.29 -1.17
N ALA A 56 11.36 -6.97 -1.41
CA ALA A 56 10.23 -6.17 -1.90
C ALA A 56 9.68 -6.72 -3.24
N LYS A 57 10.57 -7.04 -4.20
CA LYS A 57 10.17 -7.68 -5.47
C LYS A 57 9.49 -9.02 -5.26
N GLN A 58 9.98 -9.85 -4.34
CA GLN A 58 9.35 -11.13 -4.02
C GLN A 58 7.95 -10.96 -3.39
N PHE A 59 7.76 -9.96 -2.53
CA PHE A 59 6.45 -9.64 -1.96
C PHE A 59 5.45 -9.16 -3.02
N GLU A 60 5.87 -8.29 -3.94
CA GLU A 60 5.01 -7.85 -5.05
C GLU A 60 4.60 -9.02 -5.96
N VAL A 61 5.53 -9.90 -6.31
CA VAL A 61 5.23 -11.09 -7.13
C VAL A 61 4.27 -12.03 -6.41
N LYS A 62 4.44 -12.24 -5.09
CA LYS A 62 3.50 -13.03 -4.28
C LYS A 62 2.10 -12.40 -4.25
N GLN A 63 2.00 -11.09 -4.00
CA GLN A 63 0.70 -10.39 -4.01
C GLN A 63 0.04 -10.42 -5.38
N GLN A 64 0.81 -10.26 -6.46
CA GLN A 64 0.27 -10.39 -7.82
C GLN A 64 -0.18 -11.83 -8.10
N ALA A 65 0.56 -12.84 -7.65
CA ALA A 65 0.18 -14.24 -7.77
C ALA A 65 -1.09 -14.57 -6.96
N GLU A 66 -1.25 -14.02 -5.76
CA GLU A 66 -2.47 -14.16 -4.96
C GLU A 66 -3.66 -13.45 -5.59
N ARG A 67 -3.48 -12.23 -6.12
CA ARG A 67 -4.52 -11.52 -6.90
C ARG A 67 -4.90 -12.31 -8.14
N ARG A 68 -3.94 -12.95 -8.82
CA ARG A 68 -4.21 -13.84 -9.98
C ARG A 68 -4.93 -15.12 -9.55
N LYS A 69 -4.57 -15.73 -8.42
CA LYS A 69 -5.27 -16.90 -7.85
C LYS A 69 -6.70 -16.58 -7.40
N ALA A 70 -6.93 -15.38 -6.85
CA ALA A 70 -8.27 -14.90 -6.55
C ALA A 70 -9.09 -14.68 -7.84
N LYS A 71 -8.46 -14.16 -8.89
CA LYS A 71 -9.06 -13.98 -10.23
C LYS A 71 -9.23 -15.28 -11.02
N SER A 72 -8.54 -16.37 -10.66
CA SER A 72 -8.59 -17.64 -11.42
C SER A 72 -9.73 -18.55 -11.00
N LYS A 73 -10.51 -18.19 -9.97
CA LYS A 73 -11.75 -18.92 -9.68
C LYS A 73 -12.75 -18.62 -10.80
N PRO A 74 -13.32 -19.64 -11.46
CA PRO A 74 -14.32 -19.41 -12.50
C PRO A 74 -15.52 -18.68 -11.89
N PHE A 75 -16.08 -17.74 -12.65
CA PHE A 75 -17.32 -17.08 -12.25
C PHE A 75 -18.43 -18.12 -12.14
N ARG A 76 -19.18 -18.09 -11.03
CA ARG A 76 -20.38 -18.92 -10.86
C ARG A 76 -21.51 -18.37 -11.71
N HIS A 77 -22.27 -19.27 -12.33
CA HIS A 77 -23.49 -18.89 -13.05
C HIS A 77 -24.63 -18.64 -12.07
N ALA A 78 -25.49 -17.67 -12.38
CA ALA A 78 -26.66 -17.32 -11.59
C ALA A 78 -27.80 -16.90 -12.55
N THR A 79 -29.02 -17.26 -12.18
CA THR A 79 -30.26 -16.89 -12.89
C THR A 79 -31.01 -15.86 -12.05
N PHE A 80 -31.38 -14.74 -12.67
CA PHE A 80 -32.11 -13.65 -12.01
C PHE A 80 -33.42 -13.39 -12.73
N THR A 81 -34.43 -13.00 -11.97
CA THR A 81 -35.70 -12.51 -12.51
C THR A 81 -35.61 -10.98 -12.58
N LEU A 82 -35.81 -10.41 -13.76
CA LEU A 82 -35.77 -8.97 -14.01
C LEU A 82 -37.09 -8.55 -14.66
N SER A 83 -37.48 -7.28 -14.46
CA SER A 83 -38.61 -6.70 -15.20
C SER A 83 -38.27 -6.57 -16.70
N GLU A 84 -39.30 -6.52 -17.54
CA GLU A 84 -39.12 -6.36 -19.00
C GLU A 84 -38.34 -5.07 -19.32
N GLN A 85 -38.67 -3.97 -18.64
CA GLN A 85 -37.97 -2.70 -18.79
C GLN A 85 -36.47 -2.80 -18.45
N ALA A 86 -36.11 -3.51 -17.38
CA ALA A 86 -34.71 -3.69 -17.00
C ALA A 86 -33.95 -4.54 -18.02
N ILE A 87 -34.60 -5.54 -18.63
CA ILE A 87 -34.00 -6.36 -19.68
C ILE A 87 -33.71 -5.51 -20.93
N GLU A 88 -34.62 -4.63 -21.31
CA GLU A 88 -34.45 -3.71 -22.45
C GLU A 88 -33.32 -2.71 -22.22
N GLN A 89 -33.30 -2.04 -21.06
CA GLN A 89 -32.23 -1.10 -20.69
C GLN A 89 -30.86 -1.79 -20.70
N LEU A 90 -30.79 -2.99 -20.14
CA LEU A 90 -29.55 -3.76 -20.07
C LEU A 90 -29.12 -4.28 -21.45
N GLN A 91 -30.06 -4.55 -22.35
CA GLN A 91 -29.76 -4.87 -23.75
C GLN A 91 -29.24 -3.64 -24.50
N ALA A 92 -29.86 -2.47 -24.36
CA ALA A 92 -29.43 -1.23 -24.99
C ALA A 92 -28.00 -0.87 -24.56
N LEU A 93 -27.72 -0.90 -23.25
CA LEU A 93 -26.39 -0.65 -22.71
C LEU A 93 -25.34 -1.64 -23.23
N ALA A 94 -25.70 -2.91 -23.40
CA ALA A 94 -24.80 -3.92 -23.96
C ALA A 94 -24.42 -3.64 -25.41
N VAL A 95 -25.39 -3.15 -26.21
CA VAL A 95 -25.17 -2.76 -27.61
C VAL A 95 -24.29 -1.52 -27.69
N ASP A 96 -24.60 -0.49 -26.88
CA ASP A 96 -23.90 0.80 -26.91
C ASP A 96 -22.45 0.70 -26.42
N THR A 97 -22.22 -0.04 -25.33
CA THR A 97 -20.90 -0.16 -24.70
C THR A 97 -20.07 -1.32 -25.24
N ASN A 98 -20.68 -2.19 -26.05
CA ASN A 98 -20.09 -3.45 -26.51
C ASN A 98 -19.53 -4.31 -25.36
N LEU A 99 -20.22 -4.29 -24.21
CA LEU A 99 -19.92 -5.11 -23.05
C LEU A 99 -20.96 -6.22 -22.88
N ALA A 100 -20.53 -7.37 -22.37
CA ALA A 100 -21.46 -8.43 -22.02
C ALA A 100 -22.39 -8.01 -20.88
N LYS A 101 -23.66 -8.39 -20.95
CA LYS A 101 -24.69 -8.21 -19.91
C LYS A 101 -24.21 -8.49 -18.49
N SER A 102 -23.58 -9.65 -18.30
CA SER A 102 -23.05 -10.06 -17.00
C SER A 102 -21.89 -9.20 -16.51
N ARG A 103 -21.12 -8.58 -17.41
CA ARG A 103 -20.05 -7.64 -17.05
C ARG A 103 -20.63 -6.29 -16.60
N ILE A 104 -21.67 -5.81 -17.28
CA ILE A 104 -22.36 -4.57 -16.89
C ILE A 104 -22.93 -4.72 -15.48
N ILE A 105 -23.60 -5.85 -15.18
CA ILE A 105 -24.13 -6.12 -13.84
C ILE A 105 -23.03 -6.09 -12.77
N ARG A 106 -21.84 -6.65 -13.03
CA ARG A 106 -20.73 -6.62 -12.07
C ARG A 106 -20.25 -5.19 -11.80
N ILE A 107 -20.11 -4.37 -12.84
CA ILE A 107 -19.68 -2.97 -12.71
C ILE A 107 -20.70 -2.20 -11.87
N LEU A 108 -21.99 -2.34 -12.18
CA LEU A 108 -23.06 -1.70 -11.42
C LEU A 108 -23.05 -2.14 -9.95
N ILE A 109 -22.88 -3.44 -9.67
CA ILE A 109 -22.78 -3.94 -8.30
C ILE A 109 -21.56 -3.36 -7.58
N ASP A 110 -20.40 -3.31 -8.23
CA ASP A 110 -19.18 -2.77 -7.65
C ASP A 110 -19.33 -1.27 -7.33
N GLU A 111 -19.98 -0.51 -8.21
CA GLU A 111 -20.29 0.91 -7.99
C GLU A 111 -21.23 1.08 -6.78
N LEU A 112 -22.35 0.35 -6.77
CA LEU A 112 -23.36 0.40 -5.69
C LEU A 112 -22.83 -0.07 -4.33
N CYS A 113 -21.81 -0.94 -4.32
CA CYS A 113 -21.18 -1.44 -3.09
C CYS A 113 -20.20 -0.43 -2.47
N SER A 114 -19.92 0.70 -3.13
CA SER A 114 -19.12 1.78 -2.56
C SER A 114 -19.81 2.35 -1.31
N ALA A 115 -19.08 2.58 -0.22
CA ALA A 115 -19.64 2.95 1.10
C ALA A 115 -20.58 4.17 1.05
N GLU A 116 -20.26 5.17 0.20
CA GLU A 116 -21.11 6.37 0.01
C GLU A 116 -22.45 6.09 -0.69
N GLN A 117 -22.51 5.03 -1.51
CA GLN A 117 -23.72 4.62 -2.22
C GLN A 117 -24.56 3.66 -1.38
N GLN A 118 -23.93 2.81 -0.54
CA GLN A 118 -24.64 1.93 0.40
C GLN A 118 -25.54 2.71 1.36
N GLU A 119 -25.06 3.83 1.91
CA GLU A 119 -25.89 4.68 2.79
C GLU A 119 -27.07 5.30 2.05
N LYS A 120 -26.90 5.65 0.77
CA LYS A 120 -27.98 6.19 -0.06
C LYS A 120 -29.00 5.11 -0.40
N ILE A 121 -28.55 3.90 -0.72
CA ILE A 121 -29.42 2.75 -0.99
C ILE A 121 -30.21 2.39 0.26
N ASN A 122 -29.57 2.28 1.43
CA ASN A 122 -30.27 1.96 2.67
C ASN A 122 -31.33 3.02 2.99
N LYS A 123 -31.02 4.31 2.83
CA LYS A 123 -32.00 5.40 2.99
C LYS A 123 -33.16 5.31 2.00
N LEU A 124 -32.91 4.90 0.75
CA LEU A 124 -33.93 4.75 -0.29
C LEU A 124 -34.81 3.50 -0.07
N LEU A 125 -34.22 2.39 0.38
CA LEU A 125 -34.94 1.16 0.73
C LEU A 125 -35.75 1.31 2.01
N GLU A 126 -35.28 2.12 2.96
CA GLU A 126 -36.02 2.50 4.16
C GLU A 126 -37.14 3.50 3.88
N SER A 127 -37.06 4.27 2.78
CA SER A 127 -37.98 5.38 2.54
C SER A 127 -39.27 5.05 1.82
N ASP A 128 -39.40 3.94 1.08
CA ASP A 128 -40.71 3.46 0.58
C ASP A 128 -40.60 2.10 -0.14
N ILE A 129 -41.42 1.13 0.31
CA ILE A 129 -42.20 0.23 -0.55
C ILE A 129 -43.55 -0.02 0.16
N ASP A 130 -44.54 0.83 -0.14
CA ASP A 130 -45.98 0.47 -0.24
C ASP A 130 -46.46 0.88 -1.64
#